data_AF-K1RMT5-F1
#
_entry.id   AF-K1RMT5-F1
#
_cell.length_a   1.000
_cell.length_b   1.000
_cell.length_c   1.000
_cell.angle_alpha   90.00
_cell.angle_beta   90.00
_cell.angle_gamma   90.00
#
_symmetry.space_group_name_H-M   'P 1'
#
loop_
_entity.id
_entity.type
_entity.pdbx_description
1 polymer ?
#
loop_
_entity_poly.entity_id
_entity_poly.type
_entity_poly.pdbx_seq_one_letter_code
_entity_poly.pdbx_strand_id
1 'polypeptide(L)'
;MGFVGITEGAIPFTLVKPQILIPVNMFGAAIGAAVIAILGGKGDIPPVGGVYGFVSITHGWAYLVGILVGAFVIAILATLFVDFNDKSEAGSEDVDIDEIDISFEDIK
;
A
#
# COMPACT_ATOMS: atom_id res chain seq x y z
N MET A 1 7.38 -5.49 12.11
CA MET A 1 7.24 -6.27 10.85
C MET A 1 7.45 -5.37 9.64
N GLY A 2 6.70 -4.27 9.48
CA GLY A 2 6.84 -3.34 8.33
C GLY A 2 8.24 -2.76 8.09
N PHE A 3 9.04 -2.57 9.13
CA PHE A 3 10.43 -2.10 9.01
C PHE A 3 11.31 -3.03 8.15
N VAL A 4 11.03 -4.34 8.18
CA VAL A 4 11.75 -5.38 7.43
C VAL A 4 11.09 -5.65 6.08
N GLY A 5 10.00 -4.93 5.73
CA GLY A 5 9.24 -5.14 4.49
C GLY A 5 8.10 -6.15 4.61
N ILE A 6 7.79 -6.62 5.82
CA ILE A 6 6.68 -7.54 6.10
C ILE A 6 5.40 -6.71 6.35
N THR A 7 4.45 -6.77 5.42
CA THR A 7 3.27 -5.87 5.32
C THR A 7 1.94 -6.51 5.77
N GLU A 8 1.98 -7.76 6.23
CA GLU A 8 0.84 -8.58 6.64
C GLU A 8 0.08 -7.94 7.81
N GLY A 9 0.78 -7.24 8.70
CA GLY A 9 0.15 -6.48 9.79
C GLY A 9 -0.56 -5.20 9.35
N ALA A 10 -0.33 -4.72 8.13
CA ALA A 10 -0.94 -3.50 7.57
C ALA A 10 -2.14 -3.78 6.65
N ILE A 11 -2.35 -5.05 6.25
CA ILE A 11 -3.52 -5.49 5.48
C ILE A 11 -4.84 -5.09 6.15
N PRO A 12 -5.10 -5.41 7.43
CA PRO A 12 -6.38 -5.08 8.05
C PRO A 12 -6.66 -3.57 8.08
N PHE A 13 -5.62 -2.73 8.13
CA PHE A 13 -5.77 -1.27 8.04
C PHE A 13 -6.17 -0.80 6.65
N THR A 14 -5.59 -1.39 5.60
CA THR A 14 -5.90 -1.02 4.21
C THR A 14 -7.31 -1.46 3.81
N LEU A 15 -7.80 -2.57 4.38
CA LEU A 15 -9.14 -3.11 4.14
C LEU A 15 -10.28 -2.32 4.80
N VAL A 16 -10.00 -1.33 5.65
CA VAL A 16 -11.04 -0.45 6.23
C VAL A 16 -11.72 0.38 5.14
N LYS A 17 -10.95 0.95 4.21
CA LYS A 17 -11.46 1.65 3.02
C LYS A 17 -10.56 1.36 1.82
N PRO A 18 -10.64 0.15 1.23
CA PRO A 18 -9.68 -0.31 0.22
C PRO A 18 -9.66 0.59 -1.02
N GLN A 19 -10.83 1.09 -1.42
CA GLN A 19 -10.98 1.99 -2.58
C GLN A 19 -10.17 3.28 -2.45
N ILE A 20 -9.86 3.73 -1.23
CA ILE A 20 -9.12 4.96 -0.96
C ILE A 20 -7.68 4.65 -0.52
N LEU A 21 -7.51 3.70 0.40
CA LEU A 21 -6.21 3.42 1.04
C LEU A 21 -5.22 2.75 0.08
N ILE A 22 -5.69 1.88 -0.83
CA ILE A 22 -4.83 1.26 -1.84
C ILE A 22 -4.22 2.34 -2.76
N PRO A 23 -5.01 3.20 -3.45
CA PRO A 23 -4.42 4.21 -4.31
C PRO A 23 -3.60 5.26 -3.55
N VAL A 24 -3.97 5.61 -2.31
CA VAL A 24 -3.17 6.50 -1.46
C VAL A 24 -1.79 5.89 -1.15
N ASN A 25 -1.73 4.62 -0.78
CA ASN A 25 -0.46 3.93 -0.52
C ASN A 25 0.41 3.84 -1.79
N MET A 26 -0.19 3.52 -2.94
CA MET A 26 0.53 3.50 -4.22
C MET A 26 1.08 4.88 -4.59
N PHE A 27 0.28 5.93 -4.41
CA PHE A 27 0.67 7.30 -4.72
C PHE A 27 1.79 7.80 -3.80
N GLY A 28 1.69 7.55 -2.50
CA GLY A 28 2.74 7.90 -1.55
C GLY A 28 4.04 7.13 -1.80
N ALA A 29 3.96 5.84 -2.16
CA ALA A 29 5.13 5.07 -2.58
C ALA A 29 5.78 5.64 -3.86
N ALA A 30 4.97 6.05 -4.84
CA ALA A 30 5.46 6.69 -6.06
C ALA A 30 6.17 8.02 -5.77
N ILE A 31 5.63 8.85 -4.87
CA ILE A 31 6.28 10.10 -4.44
C ILE A 31 7.58 9.80 -3.71
N GLY A 32 7.60 8.82 -2.80
CA GLY A 32 8.81 8.40 -2.11
C GLY A 32 9.90 7.98 -3.10
N ALA A 33 9.55 7.15 -4.09
CA ALA A 33 10.47 6.73 -5.16
C ALA A 33 10.96 7.92 -6.01
N ALA A 34 10.08 8.86 -6.35
CA ALA A 34 10.44 10.07 -7.09
C ALA A 34 11.46 10.93 -6.31
N VAL A 35 11.27 11.09 -5.00
CA VAL A 35 12.22 11.81 -4.14
C VAL A 35 13.58 11.13 -4.12
N ILE A 36 13.62 9.80 -4.03
CA ILE A 36 14.88 9.02 -4.09
C ILE A 36 15.59 9.28 -5.42
N ALA A 37 14.86 9.23 -6.53
CA ALA A 37 15.40 9.46 -7.85
C ALA A 37 15.95 10.90 -8.02
N ILE A 38 15.23 11.91 -7.53
CA ILE A 38 15.66 13.33 -7.59
C ILE A 38 16.92 13.55 -6.76
N LEU A 39 17.04 12.87 -5.62
CA LEU A 39 18.22 12.94 -4.74
C LEU A 39 19.41 12.12 -5.26
N GLY A 40 19.31 11.53 -6.45
CA GLY A 40 20.39 10.77 -7.09
C GLY A 40 20.51 9.31 -6.63
N GLY A 41 19.49 8.80 -5.94
CA GLY A 41 19.42 7.40 -5.54
C GLY A 41 19.32 6.47 -6.76
N LYS A 42 20.27 5.55 -6.90
CA LYS A 42 20.30 4.57 -8.00
C LYS A 42 20.33 3.14 -7.46
N GLY A 43 19.44 2.28 -7.94
CA GLY A 43 19.40 0.86 -7.58
C GLY A 43 20.38 0.05 -8.41
N ASP A 44 21.64 -0.03 -8.00
CA ASP A 44 22.66 -0.84 -8.68
C ASP A 44 22.64 -2.30 -8.20
N ILE A 45 22.09 -2.56 -7.01
CA ILE A 45 21.92 -3.88 -6.40
C ILE A 45 20.41 -4.20 -6.40
N PRO A 46 20.00 -5.48 -6.55
CA PRO A 46 18.60 -5.87 -6.40
C PRO A 46 17.97 -5.24 -5.14
N PRO A 47 16.77 -4.64 -5.25
CA PRO A 47 16.14 -3.99 -4.12
C PRO A 47 15.91 -4.98 -2.99
N VAL A 48 16.49 -4.71 -1.82
CA VAL A 48 16.18 -5.43 -0.59
C VAL A 48 14.94 -4.78 0.03
N GLY A 49 13.94 -5.58 0.38
CA GLY A 49 12.69 -5.10 0.97
C GLY A 49 12.91 -4.40 2.33
N GLY A 50 12.00 -3.49 2.66
CA GLY A 50 12.02 -2.75 3.92
C GLY A 50 13.08 -1.66 3.98
N VAL A 51 13.41 -1.21 5.19
CA VAL A 51 14.32 -0.07 5.39
C VAL A 51 15.75 -0.39 4.93
N TYR A 52 16.14 -1.66 4.89
CA TYR A 52 17.46 -2.12 4.43
C TYR A 52 17.77 -1.79 2.97
N GLY A 53 16.77 -1.39 2.17
CA GLY A 53 16.99 -0.89 0.81
C GLY A 53 17.99 0.27 0.72
N PHE A 54 18.29 0.95 1.84
CA PHE A 54 19.35 1.97 1.90
C PHE A 54 20.74 1.42 1.56
N VAL A 55 21.01 0.14 1.82
CA VAL A 55 22.30 -0.51 1.51
C VAL A 55 22.38 -0.90 0.03
N SER A 56 21.24 -1.16 -0.60
CA SER A 56 21.14 -1.57 -2.00
C SER A 56 21.16 -0.41 -3.00
N ILE A 57 21.06 0.84 -2.51
CA ILE A 57 20.93 2.04 -3.34
C ILE A 57 22.16 2.94 -3.16
N THR A 58 22.69 3.42 -4.28
CA THR A 58 23.73 4.46 -4.32
C THR A 58 23.20 5.72 -3.64
N HIS A 59 23.98 6.30 -2.72
CA HIS A 59 23.50 7.34 -1.79
C HIS A 59 22.35 6.89 -0.88
N GLY A 60 22.58 5.86 -0.05
CA GLY A 60 21.58 5.30 0.87
C GLY A 60 20.82 6.30 1.77
N TRP A 61 21.38 7.48 2.04
CA TRP A 61 20.67 8.54 2.76
C TRP A 61 19.45 9.08 1.97
N ALA A 62 19.53 9.13 0.63
CA ALA A 62 18.43 9.52 -0.24
C ALA A 62 17.24 8.56 -0.11
N TYR A 63 17.52 7.28 0.09
CA TYR A 63 16.51 6.26 0.34
C TYR A 63 15.73 6.53 1.64
N LEU A 64 16.44 6.85 2.72
CA LEU A 64 15.82 7.17 4.02
C LEU A 64 14.93 8.40 3.93
N VAL A 65 15.39 9.45 3.24
CA VAL A 65 14.59 10.67 3.02
C VAL A 65 13.35 10.35 2.20
N GLY A 66 13.49 9.58 1.11
CA GLY A 66 12.36 9.23 0.25
C GLY A 66 11.29 8.38 0.96
N ILE A 67 11.69 7.39 1.76
CA ILE A 67 10.75 6.61 2.57
C ILE A 67 10.02 7.51 3.57
N LEU A 68 10.74 8.42 4.23
CA LEU A 68 10.12 9.35 5.18
C LEU A 68 9.09 10.25 4.49
N VAL A 69 9.42 10.81 3.33
CA VAL A 69 8.49 11.64 2.55
C VAL A 69 7.28 10.84 2.10
N GLY A 70 7.49 9.64 1.54
CA GLY A 70 6.40 8.76 1.12
C GLY A 70 5.48 8.39 2.29
N ALA A 71 6.05 8.02 3.43
CA ALA A 71 5.30 7.70 4.64
C ALA A 71 4.49 8.89 5.16
N PHE A 72 5.06 10.11 5.12
CA PHE A 72 4.38 11.32 5.56
C PHE A 72 3.21 11.69 4.64
N VAL A 73 3.39 11.53 3.32
CA VAL A 73 2.32 11.71 2.34
C VAL A 73 1.18 10.73 2.58
N ILE A 74 1.49 9.44 2.79
CA ILE A 74 0.48 8.42 3.11
C ILE A 74 -0.25 8.79 4.40
N ALA A 75 0.48 9.16 5.45
CA ALA A 75 -0.12 9.51 6.73
C ALA A 75 -1.11 10.69 6.60
N ILE A 76 -0.71 11.74 5.89
CA ILE A 76 -1.58 12.91 5.67
C ILE A 76 -2.81 12.51 4.85
N LEU A 77 -2.62 11.86 3.69
CA LEU A 77 -3.72 11.53 2.80
C LEU A 77 -4.68 10.52 3.46
N ALA A 78 -4.15 9.49 4.12
CA ALA A 78 -4.97 8.51 4.80
C ALA A 78 -5.81 9.14 5.92
N THR A 79 -5.23 10.00 6.76
CA THR A 79 -5.97 10.67 7.85
C THR A 79 -6.96 11.74 7.33
N LEU A 80 -6.71 12.33 6.16
CA LEU A 80 -7.64 13.29 5.56
C LEU A 80 -8.85 12.62 4.89
N PHE A 81 -8.65 11.49 4.22
CA PHE A 81 -9.69 10.82 3.44
C PHE A 81 -10.37 9.66 4.15
N VAL A 82 -9.79 9.15 5.24
CA VAL A 82 -10.33 8.03 6.01
C VAL A 82 -10.43 8.42 7.48
N ASP A 83 -11.66 8.41 7.99
CA ASP A 83 -11.92 8.41 9.42
C ASP A 83 -11.81 6.97 9.93
N PHE A 84 -10.81 6.71 10.77
CA PHE A 84 -10.56 5.40 11.36
C PHE A 84 -11.37 5.15 12.65
N ASN A 85 -12.13 6.14 13.14
CA ASN A 85 -13.01 5.96 14.30
C ASN A 85 -14.41 5.48 13.92
N ASP A 86 -14.77 5.54 12.65
CA ASP A 86 -16.04 5.02 12.17
C ASP A 86 -15.97 3.50 12.04
N LYS A 87 -16.74 2.79 12.86
CA LYS A 87 -16.77 1.31 12.87
C LYS A 87 -17.65 0.73 11.75
N SER A 88 -18.23 1.59 10.92
CA SER A 88 -19.05 1.18 9.80
C SER A 88 -18.14 0.83 8.61
N GLU A 89 -18.33 -0.36 8.05
CA GLU A 89 -17.79 -0.81 6.75
C GLU A 89 -16.37 -1.40 6.76
N ALA A 90 -16.12 -2.36 7.67
CA ALA A 90 -15.30 -3.50 7.26
C ALA A 90 -16.11 -4.27 6.22
N GLY A 91 -15.91 -3.95 4.94
CA GLY A 91 -16.63 -4.57 3.82
C GLY A 91 -16.44 -6.09 3.82
N SER A 92 -17.45 -6.80 4.33
CA SER A 92 -17.92 -7.96 3.59
C SER A 92 -18.42 -7.42 2.25
N GLU A 93 -17.65 -7.61 1.19
CA GLU A 93 -18.31 -7.94 -0.06
C GLU A 93 -19.00 -9.27 0.23
N ASP A 94 -20.21 -9.19 0.78
CA ASP A 94 -21.17 -10.28 0.72
C ASP A 94 -21.38 -10.49 -0.78
N VAL A 95 -20.63 -11.45 -1.34
CA VAL A 95 -21.01 -12.06 -2.61
C VAL A 95 -22.42 -12.55 -2.36
N ASP A 96 -23.40 -11.83 -2.89
CA ASP A 96 -24.81 -12.14 -2.73
C ASP A 96 -25.03 -13.48 -3.45
N ILE A 97 -24.95 -14.59 -2.71
CA ILE A 97 -25.07 -15.95 -3.23
C ILE A 97 -26.45 -16.13 -3.89
N ASP A 98 -27.40 -15.26 -3.54
CA ASP A 98 -28.75 -15.21 -4.08
C ASP A 98 -28.82 -14.66 -5.53
N GLU A 99 -27.76 -14.03 -6.06
CA GLU A 99 -27.70 -13.57 -7.47
C GLU A 99 -27.08 -14.60 -8.44
N ILE A 100 -26.60 -15.74 -7.93
CA ILE A 100 -26.10 -16.84 -8.78
C ILE A 100 -27.29 -17.65 -9.33
N ASP A 101 -27.91 -17.16 -10.41
CA ASP A 101 -28.91 -17.92 -11.17
C ASP A 101 -28.22 -19.05 -11.96
N ILE A 102 -28.14 -20.24 -11.36
CA ILE A 102 -27.62 -21.45 -12.02
C ILE A 102 -28.73 -22.03 -12.90
N SER A 103 -28.89 -21.50 -14.11
CA SER A 103 -29.76 -22.11 -15.12
C SER A 103 -29.12 -23.41 -15.62
N PHE A 104 -29.55 -24.54 -15.06
CA PHE A 104 -29.27 -25.87 -15.62
C PHE A 104 -30.13 -26.07 -16.88
N GLU A 105 -29.65 -25.54 -18.00
CA GLU A 105 -30.21 -25.84 -19.32
C GLU A 105 -29.78 -27.27 -19.72
N ASP A 106 -30.74 -28.20 -19.64
CA ASP A 106 -30.81 -29.47 -20.37
C ASP A 106 -29.53 -30.34 -20.45
N ILE A 107 -29.27 -31.12 -19.40
CA ILE A 107 -28.61 -32.43 -19.58
C ILE A 107 -29.71 -33.41 -19.98
N LYS A 108 -29.93 -33.53 -21.29
CA LYS A 108 -30.79 -34.56 -21.89
C LYS A 108 -29.99 -35.83 -22.19
#